data_AF-A0A6B2SY40-F1
#
_entry.id   AF-A0A6B2SY40-F1
#
_cell.length_a   1.000
_cell.length_b   1.000
_cell.length_c   1.000
_cell.angle_alpha   90.00
_cell.angle_beta   90.00
_cell.angle_gamma   90.00
#
_symmetry.space_group_name_H-M   'P 1'
#
loop_
_entity.id
_entity.type
_entity.pdbx_description
1 polymer ?
#
loop_
_entity_poly.entity_id
_entity_poly.type
_entity_poly.pdbx_seq_one_letter_code
_entity_poly.pdbx_strand_id
1 'polypeptide(L)'
;LAALPVGTSGLDAQQVADLALVAGNASVARHLDGTAIDAGGLVPDVVDSNTWVQTIEQISPVELLETQLCNYTSPFILISALRPAMADAARKAPSGRAHIVNVSAMEGVFGRGYKGAGHPNTNAAKAAMNMVTRTSAQEMFQTDGILMTSVDTGWITDERPHYDKLRLAEEGFHAPLDLIDGAARVYDPVVRGEAGEDVYGVFLKDYEPGKW
;
A
#
# COMPACT_ATOMS: atom_id res chain seq x y z
N LEU A 1 -23.72 4.61 -8.85
CA LEU A 1 -22.47 4.15 -9.49
C LEU A 1 -21.79 5.39 -10.06
N ALA A 2 -20.88 6.00 -9.31
CA ALA A 2 -20.09 7.11 -9.84
C ALA A 2 -19.21 6.53 -10.95
N ALA A 3 -19.39 7.01 -12.17
CA ALA A 3 -18.53 6.64 -13.29
C ALA A 3 -17.10 7.09 -12.96
N LEU A 4 -16.12 6.20 -13.14
CA LEU A 4 -14.72 6.60 -13.22
C LEU A 4 -14.61 7.72 -14.26
N PRO A 5 -13.84 8.79 -14.01
CA PRO A 5 -13.70 9.87 -14.98
C PRO A 5 -13.17 9.29 -16.29
N VAL A 6 -13.85 9.61 -17.39
CA VAL A 6 -13.38 9.28 -18.73
C VAL A 6 -12.03 9.97 -18.91
N GLY A 7 -10.97 9.17 -19.05
CA GLY A 7 -9.60 9.67 -19.22
C GLY A 7 -9.53 10.66 -20.38
N THR A 8 -9.41 11.94 -20.07
CA THR A 8 -9.33 13.04 -21.03
C THR A 8 -7.93 13.20 -21.64
N SER A 9 -6.99 12.28 -21.40
CA SER A 9 -5.58 12.45 -21.77
C SER A 9 -5.15 11.75 -23.07
N GLY A 10 -5.97 10.90 -23.70
CA GLY A 10 -5.57 10.17 -24.91
C GLY A 10 -4.39 9.21 -24.72
N LEU A 11 -3.98 8.97 -23.47
CA LEU A 11 -2.94 8.02 -23.09
C LEU A 11 -3.56 6.63 -22.85
N ASP A 12 -2.90 5.59 -23.32
CA ASP A 12 -3.25 4.21 -22.99
C ASP A 12 -2.69 3.78 -21.61
N ALA A 13 -3.15 2.64 -21.11
CA ALA A 13 -2.77 2.16 -19.78
C ALA A 13 -1.27 1.85 -19.66
N GLN A 14 -0.61 1.41 -20.73
CA GLN A 14 0.83 1.13 -20.72
C GLN A 14 1.61 2.44 -20.66
N GLN A 15 1.18 3.46 -21.41
CA GLN A 15 1.78 4.79 -21.37
C GLN A 15 1.65 5.44 -19.98
N VAL A 16 0.51 5.28 -19.31
CA VAL A 16 0.33 5.74 -17.92
C VAL A 16 1.26 5.00 -16.97
N ALA A 17 1.41 3.68 -17.12
CA ALA A 17 2.33 2.89 -16.30
C ALA A 17 3.79 3.30 -16.54
N ASP A 18 4.20 3.49 -17.80
CA ASP A 18 5.55 3.92 -18.17
C ASP A 18 5.87 5.31 -17.58
N LEU A 19 4.88 6.22 -17.56
CA LEU A 19 5.00 7.52 -16.90
C LEU A 19 5.05 7.38 -15.36
N ALA A 20 4.27 6.51 -14.74
CA ALA A 20 4.33 6.31 -13.29
C ALA A 20 5.69 5.73 -12.84
N LEU A 21 6.30 4.87 -13.68
CA LEU A 21 7.53 4.14 -13.38
C LEU A 21 8.83 4.94 -13.60
N VAL A 22 8.79 6.10 -14.25
CA VAL A 22 9.98 6.93 -14.47
C VAL A 22 10.09 8.01 -13.39
N ALA A 23 11.24 8.08 -12.72
CA ALA A 23 11.57 9.15 -11.78
C ALA A 23 11.47 10.52 -12.47
N GLY A 24 10.73 11.47 -11.86
CA GLY A 24 10.58 12.85 -12.38
C GLY A 24 9.27 13.17 -13.12
N ASN A 25 8.30 12.25 -13.20
CA ASN A 25 6.97 12.56 -13.79
C ASN A 25 6.13 13.55 -12.99
N ALA A 26 6.51 13.79 -11.74
CA ALA A 26 6.02 14.87 -10.88
C ALA A 26 6.81 16.19 -11.01
N SER A 27 7.56 16.44 -12.08
CA SER A 27 8.32 17.70 -12.24
C SER A 27 7.41 18.94 -12.10
N VAL A 28 7.94 20.04 -11.57
CA VAL A 28 7.19 21.30 -11.41
C VAL A 28 6.60 21.76 -12.75
N ALA A 29 7.36 21.62 -13.85
CA ALA A 29 6.89 21.98 -15.19
C ALA A 29 5.63 21.19 -15.61
N ARG A 30 5.61 19.87 -15.34
CA ARG A 30 4.45 19.01 -15.64
C ARG A 30 3.26 19.24 -14.71
N HIS A 31 3.52 19.71 -13.49
CA HIS A 31 2.44 20.15 -12.61
C HIS A 31 1.80 21.44 -13.13
N LEU A 32 2.59 22.38 -13.64
CA LEU A 32 2.10 23.64 -14.21
C LEU A 32 1.36 23.46 -15.53
N ASP A 33 1.73 22.47 -16.35
CA ASP A 33 1.05 22.16 -17.62
C ASP A 33 -0.15 21.19 -17.48
N GLY A 34 -0.41 20.68 -16.27
CA GLY A 34 -1.51 19.77 -15.97
C GLY A 34 -1.32 18.33 -16.49
N THR A 35 -0.11 17.96 -16.90
CA THR A 35 0.21 16.60 -17.40
C THR A 35 0.97 15.75 -16.40
N ALA A 36 1.25 16.28 -15.21
CA ALA A 36 1.86 15.52 -14.15
C ALA A 36 1.00 14.29 -13.81
N ILE A 37 1.69 13.17 -13.63
CA ILE A 37 1.15 11.93 -13.12
C ILE A 37 2.06 11.54 -11.96
N ASP A 38 1.46 11.20 -10.82
CA ASP A 38 2.22 10.75 -9.66
C ASP A 38 2.70 9.30 -9.81
N ALA A 39 3.46 8.82 -8.82
CA ALA A 39 3.99 7.46 -8.83
C ALA A 39 2.88 6.38 -8.80
N GLY A 40 1.65 6.74 -8.44
CA GLY A 40 0.49 5.86 -8.49
C GLY A 40 -0.23 5.85 -9.84
N GLY A 41 0.21 6.63 -10.82
CA GLY A 41 -0.49 6.80 -12.09
C GLY A 41 -1.68 7.77 -11.99
N LEU A 42 -1.78 8.56 -10.92
CA LEU A 42 -2.89 9.48 -10.67
C LEU A 42 -2.55 10.93 -11.04
N VAL A 43 -3.59 11.68 -11.41
CA VAL A 43 -3.49 13.13 -11.60
C VAL A 43 -3.28 13.79 -10.22
N PRO A 44 -2.43 14.82 -10.11
CA PRO A 44 -2.21 15.53 -8.86
C PRO A 44 -3.50 16.07 -8.25
N ASP A 45 -3.73 15.73 -6.98
CA ASP A 45 -4.78 16.33 -6.18
C ASP A 45 -4.32 17.70 -5.66
N VAL A 46 -4.77 18.78 -6.30
CA VAL A 46 -4.32 20.17 -6.03
C VAL A 46 -5.12 20.76 -4.87
N VAL A 47 -4.87 20.24 -3.67
CA VAL A 47 -5.50 20.69 -2.42
C VAL A 47 -4.49 21.27 -1.43
N ASP A 48 -4.91 22.28 -0.67
CA ASP A 48 -4.12 22.91 0.40
C ASP A 48 -3.98 22.01 1.64
N SER A 49 -4.86 21.02 1.79
CA SER A 49 -4.88 20.08 2.91
C SER A 49 -5.47 18.75 2.48
N ASN A 50 -4.98 17.67 3.06
CA ASN A 50 -5.49 16.32 2.85
C ASN A 50 -5.40 15.51 4.15
N THR A 51 -5.84 14.26 4.10
CA THR A 51 -6.01 13.41 5.29
C THR A 51 -4.69 12.98 5.91
N TRP A 52 -3.57 13.11 5.20
CA TRP A 52 -2.23 12.84 5.71
C TRP A 52 -1.79 13.80 6.82
N VAL A 53 -2.26 15.05 6.78
CA VAL A 53 -1.94 16.08 7.78
C VAL A 53 -3.07 16.32 8.78
N GLN A 54 -4.28 15.81 8.51
CA GLN A 54 -5.46 16.03 9.35
C GLN A 54 -5.41 15.24 10.67
N THR A 55 -5.84 15.88 11.75
CA THR A 55 -5.99 15.29 13.09
C THR A 55 -7.36 14.65 13.28
N ILE A 56 -7.58 13.99 14.42
CA ILE A 56 -8.78 13.17 14.69
C ILE A 56 -10.11 13.93 14.54
N GLU A 57 -10.15 15.23 14.84
CA GLU A 57 -11.35 16.07 14.73
C GLU A 57 -11.62 16.59 13.32
N GLN A 58 -10.61 16.50 12.44
CA GLN A 58 -10.66 17.01 11.07
C GLN A 58 -11.06 15.92 10.06
N ILE A 59 -10.92 14.65 10.41
CA ILE A 59 -11.33 13.53 9.55
C ILE A 59 -12.85 13.47 9.47
N SER A 60 -13.39 13.61 8.26
CA SER A 60 -14.83 13.48 8.03
C SER A 60 -15.30 12.03 8.21
N PRO A 61 -16.57 11.80 8.60
CA PRO A 61 -17.12 10.44 8.69
C PRO A 61 -17.06 9.66 7.36
N VAL A 62 -17.23 10.34 6.22
CA VAL A 62 -17.17 9.71 4.89
C VAL A 62 -15.76 9.20 4.63
N GLU A 63 -14.77 10.07 4.82
CA GLU A 63 -13.35 9.73 4.65
C GLU A 63 -12.91 8.58 5.57
N LEU A 64 -13.36 8.59 6.83
CA LEU A 64 -13.10 7.51 7.78
C LEU A 64 -13.62 6.17 7.25
N LEU A 65 -14.86 6.16 6.75
CA LEU A 65 -15.51 4.95 6.22
C LEU A 65 -14.84 4.47 4.94
N GLU A 66 -14.49 5.37 4.01
CA GLU A 66 -13.82 5.03 2.76
C GLU A 66 -12.40 4.52 2.99
N THR A 67 -11.64 5.18 3.86
CA THR A 67 -10.31 4.71 4.27
C THR A 67 -10.37 3.31 4.85
N GLN A 68 -11.31 3.04 5.77
CA GLN A 68 -11.51 1.72 6.35
C GLN A 68 -11.95 0.69 5.30
N LEU A 69 -12.88 1.08 4.42
CA LEU A 69 -13.40 0.21 3.37
C LEU A 69 -12.28 -0.28 2.44
N CYS A 70 -11.41 0.63 1.98
CA CYS A 70 -10.33 0.30 1.06
C CYS A 70 -9.17 -0.43 1.74
N ASN A 71 -8.80 -0.04 2.96
CA ASN A 71 -7.57 -0.53 3.60
C ASN A 71 -7.76 -1.73 4.54
N TYR A 72 -9.00 -2.07 4.91
CA TYR A 72 -9.28 -3.17 5.83
C TYR A 72 -10.49 -4.01 5.39
N THR A 73 -11.66 -3.41 5.23
CA THR A 73 -12.90 -4.17 5.00
C THR A 73 -12.87 -4.94 3.68
N SER A 74 -12.46 -4.28 2.58
CA SER A 74 -12.37 -4.92 1.26
C SER A 74 -11.32 -6.05 1.25
N PRO A 75 -10.06 -5.83 1.72
CA PRO A 75 -9.09 -6.92 1.86
C PRO A 75 -9.60 -8.10 2.70
N PHE A 76 -10.22 -7.83 3.84
CA PHE A 76 -10.76 -8.89 4.72
C PHE A 76 -11.80 -9.76 4.00
N ILE A 77 -12.74 -9.13 3.29
CA ILE A 77 -13.76 -9.83 2.51
C ILE A 77 -13.12 -10.68 1.41
N LEU A 78 -12.14 -10.12 0.69
CA LEU A 78 -11.44 -10.82 -0.39
C LEU A 78 -10.69 -12.05 0.13
N ILE A 79 -9.95 -11.92 1.24
CA ILE A 79 -9.25 -13.03 1.88
C ILE A 79 -10.23 -14.15 2.24
N SER A 80 -11.35 -13.81 2.87
CA SER A 80 -12.38 -14.77 3.26
C SER A 80 -13.01 -15.48 2.06
N ALA A 81 -13.41 -14.71 1.04
CA ALA A 81 -14.08 -15.23 -0.15
C ALA A 81 -13.15 -16.07 -1.05
N LEU A 82 -11.88 -15.69 -1.17
CA LEU A 82 -10.91 -16.36 -2.04
C LEU A 82 -10.21 -17.54 -1.38
N ARG A 83 -10.29 -17.69 -0.04
CA ARG A 83 -9.62 -18.75 0.71
C ARG A 83 -9.80 -20.16 0.11
N PRO A 84 -11.00 -20.64 -0.28
CA PRO A 84 -11.14 -21.96 -0.87
C PRO A 84 -10.38 -22.14 -2.19
N ALA A 85 -10.36 -21.09 -3.03
CA ALA A 85 -9.64 -21.11 -4.30
C ALA A 85 -8.12 -21.07 -4.08
N MET A 86 -7.66 -20.30 -3.08
CA MET A 86 -6.25 -20.25 -2.72
C MET A 86 -5.75 -21.57 -2.12
N ALA A 87 -6.54 -22.24 -1.29
CA ALA A 87 -6.23 -23.57 -0.77
C ALA A 87 -6.11 -24.60 -1.91
N ASP A 88 -6.97 -24.49 -2.94
CA ASP A 88 -6.88 -25.33 -4.13
C ASP A 88 -5.63 -25.02 -4.99
N ALA A 89 -5.27 -23.75 -5.12
CA ALA A 89 -4.04 -23.34 -5.78
C ALA A 89 -2.80 -23.89 -5.03
N ALA A 90 -2.77 -23.79 -3.70
CA ALA A 90 -1.68 -24.33 -2.88
C ALA A 90 -1.52 -25.83 -3.09
N ARG A 91 -2.60 -26.62 -3.10
CA ARG A 91 -2.54 -28.08 -3.37
C ARG A 91 -1.99 -28.44 -4.75
N LYS A 92 -2.16 -27.55 -5.74
CA LYS A 92 -1.72 -27.76 -7.13
C LYS A 92 -0.33 -27.22 -7.41
N ALA A 93 0.14 -26.27 -6.60
CA ALA A 93 1.45 -25.65 -6.76
C ALA A 93 2.59 -26.65 -6.45
N PRO A 94 3.70 -26.64 -7.20
CA PRO A 94 4.88 -27.46 -6.87
C PRO A 94 5.45 -27.16 -5.48
N SER A 95 5.39 -25.90 -5.03
CA SER A 95 5.78 -25.45 -3.69
C SER A 95 4.79 -25.92 -2.61
N GLY A 96 3.58 -26.34 -2.99
CA GLY A 96 2.48 -26.63 -2.08
C GLY A 96 1.92 -25.38 -1.40
N ARG A 97 2.24 -24.17 -1.90
CA ARG A 97 1.96 -22.88 -1.25
C ARG A 97 1.05 -21.99 -2.10
N ALA A 98 0.28 -21.16 -1.40
CA ALA A 98 -0.35 -19.95 -1.97
C ALA A 98 -0.04 -18.76 -1.06
N HIS A 99 -0.07 -17.54 -1.61
CA HIS A 99 0.48 -16.37 -0.93
C HIS A 99 -0.56 -15.25 -0.82
N ILE A 100 -0.73 -14.70 0.39
CA ILE A 100 -1.46 -13.46 0.64
C ILE A 100 -0.46 -12.44 1.18
N VAL A 101 -0.23 -11.37 0.42
CA VAL A 101 0.62 -10.26 0.86
C VAL A 101 -0.23 -9.03 1.07
N ASN A 102 -0.44 -8.67 2.34
CA ASN A 102 -1.16 -7.46 2.72
C ASN A 102 -0.21 -6.27 2.70
N VAL A 103 -0.40 -5.35 1.74
CA VAL A 103 0.41 -4.14 1.65
C VAL A 103 0.05 -3.20 2.80
N SER A 104 0.94 -3.15 3.77
CA SER A 104 0.82 -2.38 5.01
C SER A 104 1.91 -1.32 5.06
N ALA A 105 2.04 -0.67 6.22
CA ALA A 105 3.07 0.34 6.43
C ALA A 105 3.39 0.51 7.91
N MET A 106 4.45 1.23 8.23
CA MET A 106 4.82 1.62 9.60
C MET A 106 3.71 2.39 10.34
N GLU A 107 2.74 2.96 9.63
CA GLU A 107 1.53 3.60 10.13
C GLU A 107 0.66 2.64 10.96
N GLY A 108 0.65 1.37 10.60
CA GLY A 108 -0.09 0.31 11.30
C GLY A 108 0.65 -0.30 12.49
N VAL A 109 1.85 0.18 12.82
CA VAL A 109 2.67 -0.34 13.92
C VAL A 109 2.39 0.44 15.21
N PHE A 110 2.13 -0.28 16.30
CA PHE A 110 1.87 0.32 17.62
C PHE A 110 3.17 0.78 18.31
N GLY A 111 4.21 -0.06 18.26
CA GLY A 111 5.48 0.13 18.97
C GLY A 111 6.47 1.11 18.32
N ARG A 112 5.99 2.21 17.71
CA ARG A 112 6.85 3.19 17.01
C ARG A 112 7.34 4.29 17.96
N GLY A 113 8.65 4.61 17.90
CA GLY A 113 9.25 5.62 18.80
C GLY A 113 8.72 7.05 18.61
N TYR A 114 8.34 7.41 17.39
CA TYR A 114 7.65 8.66 17.08
C TYR A 114 6.40 8.38 16.23
N LYS A 115 5.28 8.99 16.58
CA LYS A 115 4.03 8.95 15.82
C LYS A 115 3.41 10.35 15.85
N GLY A 116 3.22 10.95 14.67
CA GLY A 116 2.55 12.24 14.52
C GLY A 116 1.05 12.13 14.76
N ALA A 117 0.37 13.28 14.86
CA ALA A 117 -1.08 13.35 15.08
C ALA A 117 -1.92 13.19 13.80
N GLY A 118 -1.29 13.23 12.62
CA GLY A 118 -1.95 13.14 11.32
C GLY A 118 -2.48 11.74 10.99
N HIS A 119 -3.39 11.65 10.01
CA HIS A 119 -3.91 10.41 9.41
C HIS A 119 -4.29 9.30 10.41
N PRO A 120 -5.01 9.59 11.51
CA PRO A 120 -5.36 8.58 12.51
C PRO A 120 -6.25 7.46 11.95
N ASN A 121 -7.09 7.75 10.95
CA ASN A 121 -7.91 6.78 10.22
C ASN A 121 -7.06 5.76 9.45
N THR A 122 -6.06 6.21 8.67
CA THR A 122 -5.15 5.32 7.93
C THR A 122 -4.32 4.47 8.87
N ASN A 123 -3.77 5.08 9.92
CA ASN A 123 -3.05 4.39 10.98
C ASN A 123 -3.89 3.23 11.57
N ALA A 124 -5.14 3.52 11.93
CA ALA A 124 -6.06 2.53 12.50
C ALA A 124 -6.40 1.41 11.51
N ALA A 125 -6.66 1.73 10.24
CA ALA A 125 -6.98 0.74 9.22
C ALA A 125 -5.79 -0.19 8.94
N LYS A 126 -4.56 0.34 8.82
CA LYS A 126 -3.34 -0.46 8.65
C LYS A 126 -3.06 -1.35 9.87
N ALA A 127 -3.29 -0.84 11.08
CA ALA A 127 -3.16 -1.63 12.30
C ALA A 127 -4.19 -2.78 12.36
N ALA A 128 -5.44 -2.53 11.95
CA ALA A 128 -6.46 -3.57 11.84
C ALA A 128 -6.04 -4.65 10.82
N MET A 129 -5.49 -4.26 9.67
CA MET A 129 -5.02 -5.22 8.67
C MET A 129 -3.82 -6.05 9.16
N ASN A 130 -2.88 -5.43 9.88
CA ASN A 130 -1.79 -6.14 10.55
C ASN A 130 -2.31 -7.17 11.56
N MET A 131 -3.37 -6.83 12.29
CA MET A 131 -4.00 -7.78 13.22
C MET A 131 -4.64 -8.97 12.49
N VAL A 132 -5.22 -8.78 11.30
CA VAL A 132 -5.73 -9.89 10.48
C VAL A 132 -4.61 -10.86 10.12
N THR A 133 -3.49 -10.36 9.60
CA THR A 133 -2.30 -11.20 9.32
C THR A 133 -1.86 -11.95 10.56
N ARG A 134 -1.67 -11.24 11.68
CA ARG A 134 -1.21 -11.83 12.95
C ARG A 134 -2.15 -12.91 13.49
N THR A 135 -3.45 -12.75 13.27
CA THR A 135 -4.49 -13.66 13.81
C THR A 135 -4.66 -14.89 12.94
N SER A 136 -4.75 -14.71 11.61
CA SER A 136 -5.21 -15.77 10.71
C SER A 136 -4.08 -16.55 10.04
N ALA A 137 -2.88 -15.98 9.92
CA ALA A 137 -1.83 -16.59 9.11
C ALA A 137 -1.42 -17.99 9.56
N GLN A 138 -1.32 -18.23 10.88
CA GLN A 138 -0.90 -19.54 11.40
C GLN A 138 -1.91 -20.64 11.05
N GLU A 139 -3.19 -20.36 11.24
CA GLU A 139 -4.25 -21.33 10.94
C GLU A 139 -4.33 -21.59 9.44
N MET A 140 -4.33 -20.54 8.61
CA MET A 140 -4.39 -20.68 7.16
C MET A 140 -3.17 -21.41 6.57
N PHE A 141 -1.99 -21.24 7.15
CA PHE A 141 -0.83 -22.04 6.76
C PHE A 141 -1.04 -23.52 7.09
N GLN A 142 -1.44 -23.82 8.33
CA GLN A 142 -1.57 -25.20 8.82
C GLN A 142 -2.69 -25.99 8.12
N THR A 143 -3.80 -25.34 7.78
CA THR A 143 -4.96 -26.01 7.17
C THR A 143 -4.93 -25.99 5.65
N ASP A 144 -4.43 -24.92 5.03
CA ASP A 144 -4.60 -24.66 3.60
C ASP A 144 -3.28 -24.43 2.84
N GLY A 145 -2.13 -24.38 3.51
CA GLY A 145 -0.85 -24.07 2.87
C GLY A 145 -0.75 -22.62 2.39
N ILE A 146 -1.51 -21.70 2.99
CA ILE A 146 -1.54 -20.28 2.60
C ILE A 146 -0.62 -19.46 3.51
N LEU A 147 0.39 -18.83 2.92
CA LEU A 147 1.35 -17.96 3.60
C LEU A 147 0.79 -16.53 3.56
N MET A 148 0.35 -16.02 4.72
CA MET A 148 -0.13 -14.65 4.83
C MET A 148 0.89 -13.77 5.55
N THR A 149 1.28 -12.67 4.93
CA THR A 149 2.22 -11.67 5.47
C THR A 149 1.63 -10.26 5.39
N SER A 150 2.14 -9.35 6.21
CA SER A 150 1.99 -7.91 6.04
C SER A 150 3.34 -7.33 5.65
N VAL A 151 3.40 -6.45 4.65
CA VAL A 151 4.67 -5.90 4.16
C VAL A 151 4.64 -4.38 4.15
N ASP A 152 5.66 -3.75 4.72
CA ASP A 152 5.97 -2.34 4.56
C ASP A 152 6.72 -2.10 3.24
N THR A 153 6.13 -1.28 2.37
CA THR A 153 6.79 -0.85 1.13
C THR A 153 7.96 0.09 1.38
N GLY A 154 8.06 0.65 2.59
CA GLY A 154 8.87 1.83 2.86
C GLY A 154 8.24 3.09 2.27
N TRP A 155 8.97 4.20 2.36
CA TRP A 155 8.49 5.51 1.91
C TRP A 155 8.81 5.72 0.42
N ILE A 156 7.85 5.37 -0.43
CA ILE A 156 7.97 5.38 -1.90
C ILE A 156 7.26 6.57 -2.58
N THR A 157 6.33 7.20 -1.87
CA THR A 157 5.49 8.32 -2.35
C THR A 157 5.52 9.46 -1.35
N ASP A 158 5.37 10.70 -1.80
CA ASP A 158 5.12 11.82 -0.89
C ASP A 158 3.62 12.11 -0.86
N GLU A 159 2.96 11.85 0.26
CA GLU A 159 1.52 11.95 0.41
C GLU A 159 1.06 13.28 1.02
N ARG A 160 2.00 14.21 1.27
CA ARG A 160 1.68 15.56 1.74
C ARG A 160 0.79 16.33 0.75
N PRO A 161 0.07 17.35 1.23
CA PRO A 161 -0.69 18.26 0.38
C PRO A 161 0.15 18.84 -0.76
N HIS A 162 -0.51 19.17 -1.86
CA HIS A 162 0.15 19.48 -3.13
C HIS A 162 1.22 20.58 -3.02
N TYR A 163 0.87 21.71 -2.41
CA TYR A 163 1.78 22.85 -2.33
C TYR A 163 2.96 22.60 -1.38
N ASP A 164 2.75 21.82 -0.31
CA ASP A 164 3.83 21.39 0.58
C ASP A 164 4.82 20.50 -0.16
N LYS A 165 4.30 19.53 -0.93
CA LYS A 165 5.09 18.62 -1.75
C LYS A 165 5.96 19.38 -2.75
N LEU A 166 5.39 20.35 -3.47
CA LEU A 166 6.14 21.16 -4.44
C LEU A 166 7.24 22.00 -3.77
N ARG A 167 6.92 22.69 -2.68
CA ARG A 167 7.90 23.49 -1.92
C ARG A 167 9.07 22.63 -1.44
N LEU A 168 8.78 21.45 -0.90
CA LEU A 168 9.80 20.53 -0.40
C LEU A 168 10.64 19.94 -1.54
N ALA A 169 10.03 19.66 -2.69
CA ALA A 169 10.77 19.23 -3.88
C ALA A 169 11.72 20.32 -4.40
N GLU A 170 11.33 21.61 -4.36
CA GLU A 170 12.23 22.74 -4.66
C GLU A 170 13.41 22.84 -3.68
N GLU A 171 13.19 22.45 -2.42
CA GLU A 171 14.24 22.32 -1.39
C GLU A 171 15.10 21.05 -1.57
N GLY A 172 14.82 20.22 -2.57
CA GLY A 172 15.57 19.01 -2.92
C GLY A 172 15.06 17.73 -2.25
N PHE A 173 13.92 17.79 -1.55
CA PHE A 173 13.32 16.60 -0.94
C PHE A 173 12.75 15.65 -2.02
N HIS A 174 12.95 14.36 -1.82
CA HIS A 174 12.26 13.29 -2.53
C HIS A 174 12.10 12.08 -1.60
N ALA A 175 11.14 11.20 -1.90
CA ALA A 175 10.98 9.95 -1.18
C ALA A 175 12.27 9.11 -1.34
N PRO A 176 12.74 8.44 -0.26
CA PRO A 176 14.03 7.75 -0.27
C PRO A 176 14.05 6.44 -1.07
N LEU A 177 12.89 5.91 -1.45
CA LEU A 177 12.72 4.67 -2.22
C LEU A 177 11.84 4.92 -3.44
N ASP A 178 11.95 4.07 -4.45
CA ASP A 178 11.09 4.14 -5.63
C ASP A 178 10.01 3.03 -5.66
N LEU A 179 9.18 3.02 -6.70
CA LEU A 179 8.12 2.03 -6.87
C LEU A 179 8.66 0.61 -7.08
N ILE A 180 9.84 0.48 -7.68
CA ILE A 180 10.49 -0.81 -7.92
C ILE A 180 10.96 -1.39 -6.59
N ASP A 181 11.55 -0.57 -5.73
CA ASP A 181 11.89 -0.93 -4.35
C ASP A 181 10.64 -1.39 -3.57
N GLY A 182 9.57 -0.61 -3.64
CA GLY A 182 8.30 -0.94 -3.00
C GLY A 182 7.71 -2.28 -3.49
N ALA A 183 7.69 -2.48 -4.80
CA ALA A 183 7.20 -3.71 -5.42
C ALA A 183 8.08 -4.92 -5.07
N ALA A 184 9.40 -4.76 -5.07
CA ALA A 184 10.34 -5.82 -4.70
C ALA A 184 10.13 -6.29 -3.25
N ARG A 185 9.86 -5.36 -2.32
CA ARG A 185 9.54 -5.69 -0.92
C ARG A 185 8.24 -6.49 -0.81
N VAL A 186 7.19 -6.08 -1.51
CA VAL A 186 5.90 -6.80 -1.54
C VAL A 186 6.05 -8.20 -2.15
N TYR A 187 6.91 -8.36 -3.15
CA TYR A 187 7.11 -9.63 -3.83
C TYR A 187 8.06 -10.60 -3.08
N ASP A 188 8.96 -10.09 -2.25
CA ASP A 188 9.94 -10.89 -1.48
C ASP A 188 9.37 -12.15 -0.78
N PRO A 189 8.30 -12.07 0.04
CA PRO A 189 7.79 -13.26 0.72
C PRO A 189 7.29 -14.34 -0.23
N VAL A 190 6.85 -13.97 -1.45
CA VAL A 190 6.47 -14.93 -2.49
C VAL A 190 7.70 -15.66 -3.00
N VAL A 191 8.77 -14.92 -3.33
CA VAL A 191 10.04 -15.50 -3.82
C VAL A 191 10.64 -16.46 -2.78
N ARG A 192 10.65 -16.06 -1.52
CA ARG A 192 11.13 -16.90 -0.40
C ARG A 192 10.29 -18.15 -0.21
N GLY A 193 8.96 -17.99 -0.26
CA GLY A 193 8.02 -19.11 -0.20
C GLY A 193 8.19 -20.13 -1.33
N GLU A 194 8.36 -19.66 -2.56
CA GLU A 194 8.64 -20.54 -3.71
C GLU A 194 10.03 -21.21 -3.63
N ALA A 195 10.98 -20.61 -2.92
CA ALA A 195 12.28 -21.21 -2.60
C ALA A 195 12.26 -22.18 -1.40
N GLY A 196 11.11 -22.37 -0.76
CA GLY A 196 10.91 -23.30 0.35
C GLY A 196 11.02 -22.70 1.75
N GLU A 197 11.04 -21.36 1.87
CA GLU A 197 10.99 -20.68 3.16
C GLU A 197 9.56 -20.24 3.50
N ASP A 198 8.98 -20.85 4.54
CA ASP A 198 7.61 -20.55 4.96
C ASP A 198 7.52 -19.24 5.77
N VAL A 199 7.46 -18.11 5.07
CA VAL A 199 7.28 -16.78 5.67
C VAL A 199 5.78 -16.47 5.84
N TYR A 200 5.28 -16.50 7.08
CA TYR A 200 3.88 -16.18 7.37
C TYR A 200 3.71 -15.62 8.79
N GLY A 201 2.61 -14.89 9.03
CA GLY A 201 2.28 -14.38 10.36
C GLY A 201 3.26 -13.32 10.88
N VAL A 202 3.92 -12.62 9.96
CA VAL A 202 4.90 -11.57 10.25
C VAL A 202 4.54 -10.27 9.54
N PHE A 203 5.02 -9.16 10.11
CA PHE A 203 5.14 -7.88 9.43
C PHE A 203 6.57 -7.76 8.92
N LEU A 204 6.78 -7.65 7.62
CA LEU A 204 8.10 -7.48 7.03
C LEU A 204 8.39 -5.99 6.82
N LYS A 205 9.56 -5.57 7.29
CA LYS A 205 10.13 -4.25 7.06
C LYS A 205 11.57 -4.42 6.62
N ASP A 206 11.90 -3.84 5.47
CA ASP A 206 13.23 -3.99 4.86
C ASP A 206 13.64 -5.47 4.72
N TYR A 207 12.73 -6.31 4.22
CA TYR A 207 12.89 -7.77 4.00
C TYR A 207 12.99 -8.63 5.28
N GLU A 208 13.00 -8.01 6.46
CA GLU A 208 13.16 -8.69 7.74
C GLU A 208 11.88 -8.61 8.60
N PRO A 209 11.62 -9.60 9.47
CA PRO A 209 10.54 -9.51 10.44
C PRO A 209 10.68 -8.30 11.37
N GLY A 210 9.73 -7.37 11.25
CA GLY A 210 9.57 -6.21 12.10
C GLY A 210 8.68 -6.44 13.32
N LYS A 211 8.59 -5.43 14.18
CA LYS A 211 7.64 -5.42 15.30
C LYS A 211 6.26 -4.99 14.83
N TRP A 212 5.23 -5.57 15.44
CA TRP A 212 3.83 -5.12 15.34
C TRP A 212 3.60 -3.77 16.03
#